data_AF-A0A0S8HWH2-F1
#
_entry.id   AF-A0A0S8HWH2-F1
#
_cell.length_a   1.000
_cell.length_b   1.000
_cell.length_c   1.000
_cell.angle_alpha   90.00
_cell.angle_beta   90.00
_cell.angle_gamma   90.00
#
_symmetry.space_group_name_H-M   'P 1'
#
loop_
_entity.id
_entity.type
_entity.pdbx_description
1 polymer ?
#
loop_
_entity_poly.entity_id
_entity_poly.type
_entity_poly.pdbx_seq_one_letter_code
_entity_poly.pdbx_strand_id
1 'polypeptide(L)'
;MIDIASLVTLCQSALAGGSKVFEAYRKKKLNKHEEKLLISAADKGQFHLFSVDQIPGTWIRVGSNNFKDDSDPAVAANYLEAFRSLCERGFIVHEGGIMFMLTGTGFEKARNLAELNS
;
A
#
# COMPACT_ATOMS: atom_id res chain seq x y z
N MET A 1 28.81 31.33 7.85
CA MET A 1 27.56 31.64 7.12
C MET A 1 27.43 30.56 6.07
N ILE A 2 26.39 29.71 6.11
CA ILE A 2 26.19 28.70 5.07
C ILE A 2 25.68 29.45 3.82
N ASP A 3 26.39 29.32 2.70
CA ASP A 3 25.95 29.91 1.44
C ASP A 3 24.89 29.05 0.75
N ILE A 4 24.18 29.64 -0.21
CA ILE A 4 23.07 28.98 -0.92
C ILE A 4 23.54 27.73 -1.69
N ALA A 5 24.74 27.72 -2.26
CA ALA A 5 25.25 26.57 -3.01
C ALA A 5 25.54 25.38 -2.09
N SER A 6 26.08 25.65 -0.89
CA SER A 6 26.26 24.66 0.16
C SER A 6 24.91 24.05 0.62
N LEU A 7 23.86 24.88 0.75
CA LEU A 7 22.51 24.42 1.09
C LEU A 7 21.90 23.55 -0.03
N VAL A 8 22.03 23.97 -1.28
CA VAL A 8 21.55 23.20 -2.45
C VAL A 8 22.22 21.84 -2.53
N THR A 9 23.54 21.79 -2.32
CA THR A 9 24.32 20.54 -2.35
C THR A 9 23.89 19.57 -1.25
N LEU A 10 23.61 20.09 -0.04
CA LEU A 10 23.07 19.30 1.06
C LEU A 10 21.70 18.72 0.72
N CYS A 11 20.78 19.54 0.18
CA CYS A 11 19.45 19.08 -0.22
C CYS A 11 19.52 18.01 -1.32
N GLN A 12 20.36 18.18 -2.34
CA GLN A 12 20.55 17.19 -3.41
C GLN A 12 21.07 15.85 -2.86
N SER A 13 22.04 15.90 -1.94
CA SER A 13 22.60 14.70 -1.32
C SER A 13 21.56 13.99 -0.46
N ALA A 14 20.77 14.73 0.32
CA ALA A 14 19.67 14.19 1.11
C ALA A 14 18.59 13.55 0.24
N LEU A 15 18.20 14.20 -0.86
CA LEU A 15 17.23 13.66 -1.83
C LEU A 15 17.74 12.39 -2.50
N ALA A 16 19.01 12.37 -2.92
CA ALA A 16 19.60 11.19 -3.55
C ALA A 16 19.69 9.99 -2.58
N GLY A 17 20.11 10.24 -1.34
CA GLY A 17 20.13 9.21 -0.28
C GLY A 17 18.72 8.70 0.04
N GLY A 18 17.78 9.62 0.28
CA GLY A 18 16.38 9.29 0.58
C GLY A 18 15.71 8.49 -0.53
N SER A 19 15.93 8.86 -1.79
CA SER A 19 15.38 8.14 -2.96
C SER A 19 15.89 6.71 -3.04
N LYS A 20 17.19 6.47 -2.79
CA LYS A 20 17.76 5.12 -2.76
C LYS A 20 17.16 4.27 -1.64
N VAL A 21 17.00 4.84 -0.45
CA VAL A 21 16.40 4.16 0.71
C VAL A 21 14.94 3.82 0.41
N PHE A 22 14.18 4.76 -0.15
CA PHE A 22 12.78 4.56 -0.52
C PHE A 22 12.62 3.47 -1.58
N GLU A 23 13.45 3.48 -2.63
CA GLU A 23 13.46 2.43 -3.65
C GLU A 23 13.78 1.04 -3.06
N ALA A 24 14.74 0.96 -2.13
CA ALA A 24 15.04 -0.28 -1.44
C ALA A 24 13.87 -0.75 -0.55
N TYR A 25 13.23 0.17 0.18
CA TYR A 25 12.05 -0.12 0.99
C TYR A 25 10.89 -0.63 0.13
N ARG A 26 10.65 0.02 -1.00
CA ARG A 26 9.60 -0.35 -1.96
C ARG A 26 9.81 -1.73 -2.57
N LYS A 27 11.06 -2.09 -2.88
CA LYS A 27 11.45 -3.39 -3.46
C LYS A 27 11.53 -4.52 -2.43
N LYS A 28 11.41 -4.23 -1.13
CA LYS A 28 11.40 -5.24 -0.08
C LYS A 28 10.30 -6.27 -0.37
N LYS A 29 10.61 -7.54 -0.11
CA LYS A 29 9.67 -8.65 -0.28
C LYS A 29 8.33 -8.35 0.40
N LEU A 30 7.24 -8.59 -0.32
CA LEU A 30 5.89 -8.45 0.21
C LEU A 30 5.58 -9.64 1.12
N ASN A 31 4.79 -9.40 2.16
CA ASN A 31 4.22 -10.47 2.97
C ASN A 31 2.96 -11.05 2.29
N LYS A 32 2.49 -12.19 2.79
CA LYS A 32 1.35 -12.91 2.19
C LYS A 32 0.05 -12.08 2.14
N HIS A 33 -0.19 -11.22 3.14
CA HIS A 33 -1.37 -10.37 3.19
C HIS A 33 -1.29 -9.25 2.15
N GLU A 34 -0.10 -8.62 2.00
CA GLU A 34 0.18 -7.61 0.97
C GLU A 34 -0.01 -8.21 -0.44
N GLU A 35 0.57 -9.38 -0.69
CA GLU A 35 0.45 -10.07 -1.97
C GLU A 35 -1.01 -10.37 -2.30
N LYS A 36 -1.77 -10.92 -1.34
CA LYS A 36 -3.18 -11.26 -1.56
C LYS A 36 -4.04 -10.03 -1.84
N LEU A 37 -3.78 -8.90 -1.17
CA LEU A 37 -4.48 -7.64 -1.43
C LEU A 37 -4.20 -7.13 -2.85
N LEU A 38 -2.94 -7.13 -3.28
CA LEU A 38 -2.56 -6.71 -4.63
C LEU A 38 -3.16 -7.63 -5.70
N ILE A 39 -3.05 -8.96 -5.53
CA ILE A 39 -3.63 -9.94 -6.47
C ILE A 39 -5.14 -9.72 -6.60
N SER A 40 -5.83 -9.53 -5.48
CA SER A 40 -7.29 -9.32 -5.48
C SER A 40 -7.71 -8.01 -6.16
N ALA A 41 -6.81 -7.03 -6.22
CA ALA A 41 -7.04 -5.74 -6.86
C ALA A 41 -6.48 -5.68 -8.30
N ALA A 42 -5.89 -6.76 -8.83
CA ALA A 42 -5.17 -6.72 -10.10
C ALA A 42 -6.02 -6.28 -11.32
N ASP A 43 -7.34 -6.52 -11.26
CA ASP A 43 -8.31 -6.13 -12.29
C ASP A 43 -8.64 -4.64 -12.20
N LYS A 44 -9.38 -4.21 -11.16
CA LYS A 44 -9.92 -2.84 -11.06
C LYS A 44 -9.08 -1.88 -10.22
N GLY A 45 -8.14 -2.38 -9.42
CA GLY A 45 -7.30 -1.59 -8.52
C GLY A 45 -8.01 -0.92 -7.36
N GLN A 46 -9.30 -1.18 -7.15
CA GLN A 46 -10.14 -0.46 -6.19
C GLN A 46 -10.12 -1.11 -4.80
N PHE A 47 -9.83 -0.29 -3.79
CA PHE A 47 -9.95 -0.65 -2.37
C PHE A 47 -10.94 0.28 -1.67
N HIS A 48 -11.67 -0.27 -0.71
CA HIS A 48 -12.56 0.49 0.15
C HIS A 48 -12.23 0.18 1.62
N LEU A 49 -11.97 1.23 2.40
CA LEU A 49 -11.70 1.13 3.83
C LEU A 49 -13.01 1.31 4.61
N PHE A 50 -13.55 0.21 5.12
CA PHE A 50 -14.79 0.25 5.90
C PHE A 50 -14.51 0.32 7.39
N SER A 51 -15.21 1.22 8.05
CA SER A 51 -15.38 1.25 9.50
C SER A 51 -16.85 1.58 9.75
N VAL A 52 -17.51 0.82 10.62
CA VAL A 52 -18.91 1.04 10.98
C VAL A 52 -19.04 1.07 12.50
N ASP A 53 -19.85 1.98 13.03
CA ASP A 53 -19.97 2.18 14.48
C ASP A 53 -20.55 0.95 15.21
N GLN A 54 -21.30 0.11 14.49
CA GLN A 54 -22.03 -1.04 15.04
C GLN A 54 -21.23 -2.35 15.05
N ILE A 55 -20.14 -2.43 14.28
CA ILE A 55 -19.27 -3.62 14.23
C ILE A 55 -17.86 -3.14 14.59
N PRO A 56 -17.31 -3.54 15.74
CA PRO A 56 -15.99 -3.09 16.14
C PRO A 56 -14.96 -3.57 15.13
N GLY A 57 -14.24 -2.61 14.53
CA GLY A 57 -13.13 -2.90 13.62
C GLY A 57 -13.13 -2.04 12.36
N THR A 58 -11.99 -2.08 11.67
CA THR A 58 -11.81 -1.51 10.34
C THR A 58 -11.33 -2.63 9.43
N TRP A 59 -11.91 -2.75 8.23
CA TRP A 59 -11.49 -3.78 7.28
C TRP A 59 -11.40 -3.24 5.86
N ILE A 60 -10.65 -3.97 5.03
CA ILE A 60 -10.47 -3.65 3.62
C ILE A 60 -11.48 -4.45 2.79
N ARG A 61 -12.09 -3.81 1.81
CA ARG A 61 -12.83 -4.48 0.73
C ARG A 61 -12.16 -4.23 -0.60
N VAL A 62 -12.02 -5.28 -1.41
CA VAL A 62 -11.55 -5.22 -2.80
C VAL A 62 -12.59 -5.90 -3.68
N GLY A 63 -13.22 -5.15 -4.57
CA GLY A 63 -14.39 -5.64 -5.31
C GLY A 63 -15.49 -6.15 -4.35
N SER A 64 -15.86 -7.42 -4.48
CA SER A 64 -16.84 -8.11 -3.61
C SER A 64 -16.23 -8.76 -2.36
N ASN A 65 -14.90 -8.76 -2.21
CA ASN A 65 -14.21 -9.51 -1.17
C ASN A 65 -13.95 -8.64 0.05
N ASN A 66 -14.48 -9.02 1.22
CA ASN A 66 -14.12 -8.41 2.50
C ASN A 66 -12.94 -9.16 3.12
N PHE A 67 -11.90 -8.42 3.50
CA PHE A 67 -10.72 -8.94 4.18
C PHE A 67 -10.89 -8.83 5.68
N LYS A 68 -11.81 -9.63 6.22
CA LYS A 68 -12.08 -9.79 7.65
C LYS A 68 -12.58 -11.20 7.92
N ASP A 69 -12.47 -11.62 9.18
CA ASP A 69 -13.15 -12.78 9.73
C ASP A 69 -13.93 -12.30 10.96
N ASP A 70 -15.23 -12.60 11.01
CA ASP A 70 -16.08 -12.17 12.13
C ASP A 70 -15.83 -12.97 13.41
N SER A 71 -15.20 -14.15 13.27
CA SER A 71 -14.77 -14.99 14.39
C SER A 71 -13.34 -14.67 14.87
N ASP A 72 -12.53 -13.99 14.06
CA ASP A 72 -11.16 -13.61 14.39
C ASP A 72 -10.82 -12.17 13.93
N PRO A 73 -10.97 -11.16 14.82
CA PRO A 73 -10.63 -9.77 14.52
C PRO A 73 -9.16 -9.55 14.12
N ALA A 74 -8.24 -10.45 14.49
CA ALA A 74 -6.83 -10.32 14.13
C ALA A 74 -6.62 -10.40 12.61
N VAL A 75 -7.49 -11.12 11.89
CA VAL A 75 -7.44 -11.20 10.43
C VAL A 75 -7.60 -9.81 9.81
N ALA A 76 -8.59 -9.04 10.23
CA ALA A 76 -8.81 -7.69 9.72
C ALA A 76 -7.64 -6.75 10.06
N ALA A 77 -7.09 -6.84 11.27
CA ALA A 77 -5.93 -6.06 11.69
C ALA A 77 -4.70 -6.34 10.83
N ASN A 78 -4.39 -7.63 10.56
CA ASN A 78 -3.26 -8.02 9.72
C ASN A 78 -3.38 -7.48 8.28
N TYR A 79 -4.58 -7.53 7.68
CA TYR A 79 -4.78 -6.94 6.36
C TYR A 79 -4.74 -5.41 6.38
N LEU A 80 -5.17 -4.77 7.47
CA LEU A 80 -5.07 -3.32 7.60
C LEU A 80 -3.60 -2.86 7.69
N GLU A 81 -2.76 -3.57 8.42
CA GLU A 81 -1.31 -3.32 8.45
C GLU A 81 -0.67 -3.52 7.08
N ALA A 82 -1.02 -4.60 6.38
CA ALA A 82 -0.56 -4.84 5.02
C ALA A 82 -0.99 -3.73 4.06
N PHE A 83 -2.25 -3.29 4.15
CA PHE A 83 -2.77 -2.18 3.35
C PHE A 83 -2.02 -0.88 3.60
N ARG A 84 -1.75 -0.53 4.87
CA ARG A 84 -0.97 0.66 5.25
C ARG A 84 0.45 0.58 4.69
N SER A 85 1.13 -0.56 4.82
CA SER A 85 2.46 -0.78 4.23
C SER A 85 2.44 -0.60 2.70
N LEU A 86 1.40 -1.07 1.99
CA LEU A 86 1.26 -0.85 0.55
C LEU A 86 1.05 0.63 0.18
N CYS A 87 0.31 1.39 0.99
CA CYS A 87 0.19 2.85 0.84
C CYS A 87 1.54 3.54 1.03
N GLU A 88 2.27 3.21 2.10
CA GLU A 88 3.60 3.78 2.39
C GLU A 88 4.63 3.48 1.29
N ARG A 89 4.53 2.30 0.65
CA ARG A 89 5.37 1.92 -0.50
C ARG A 89 4.89 2.54 -1.82
N GLY A 90 3.83 3.35 -1.80
CA GLY A 90 3.29 4.01 -2.99
C GLY A 90 2.66 3.07 -4.01
N PHE A 91 2.19 1.89 -3.59
CA PHE A 91 1.41 1.00 -4.46
C PHE A 91 -0.08 1.36 -4.45
N ILE A 92 -0.55 1.99 -3.37
CA ILE A 92 -1.93 2.42 -3.18
C ILE A 92 -1.94 3.92 -2.89
N VAL A 93 -2.92 4.63 -3.44
CA VAL A 93 -3.17 6.06 -3.20
C VAL A 93 -4.62 6.28 -2.73
N HIS A 94 -4.83 7.29 -1.91
CA HIS A 94 -6.17 7.71 -1.50
C HIS A 94 -6.81 8.60 -2.57
N GLU A 95 -8.01 8.25 -3.02
CA GLU A 95 -8.75 9.02 -4.02
C GLU A 95 -9.88 9.87 -3.41
N GLY A 96 -10.30 9.55 -2.18
CA GLY A 96 -11.30 10.32 -1.45
C GLY A 96 -12.27 9.46 -0.66
N GLY A 97 -12.81 10.01 0.43
CA GLY A 97 -13.70 9.28 1.34
C GLY A 97 -13.05 7.97 1.80
N ILE A 98 -13.76 6.85 1.58
CA ILE A 98 -13.26 5.51 1.90
C ILE A 98 -12.51 4.84 0.74
N MET A 99 -12.40 5.49 -0.41
CA MET A 99 -11.90 4.90 -1.66
C MET A 99 -10.40 5.11 -1.84
N PHE A 100 -9.72 4.04 -2.21
CA PHE A 100 -8.30 4.01 -2.54
C PHE A 100 -8.09 3.24 -3.85
N MET A 101 -7.01 3.58 -4.56
CA MET A 101 -6.69 3.02 -5.86
C MET A 101 -5.25 2.53 -5.94
N LEU A 102 -5.01 1.50 -6.75
CA LEU A 102 -3.65 1.19 -7.19
C LEU A 102 -3.06 2.35 -7.98
N THR A 103 -1.81 2.68 -7.69
CA THR A 103 -0.99 3.53 -8.56
C THR A 103 -0.58 2.75 -9.81
N GLY A 104 -0.01 3.41 -10.83
CA GLY A 104 0.50 2.71 -12.02
C GLY A 104 1.47 1.57 -11.68
N THR A 105 2.43 1.84 -10.78
CA THR A 105 3.33 0.84 -10.22
C THR A 105 2.64 -0.22 -9.36
N GLY A 106 1.52 0.13 -8.72
CA GLY A 106 0.68 -0.83 -8.00
C GLY A 106 0.03 -1.83 -8.94
N PHE A 107 -0.51 -1.37 -10.08
CA PHE A 107 -1.07 -2.23 -11.12
C PHE A 107 -0.03 -3.17 -11.72
N GLU A 108 1.15 -2.66 -12.07
CA GLU A 108 2.26 -3.49 -12.57
C GLU A 108 2.60 -4.60 -11.58
N LYS A 109 2.75 -4.24 -10.29
CA LYS A 109 3.08 -5.22 -9.25
C LYS A 109 1.97 -6.25 -9.06
N ALA A 110 0.72 -5.81 -9.04
CA ALA A 110 -0.45 -6.67 -8.86
C ALA A 110 -0.60 -7.69 -10.00
N ARG A 111 -0.45 -7.25 -11.26
CA ARG A 111 -0.55 -8.12 -12.43
C ARG A 111 0.58 -9.15 -12.47
N ASN A 112 1.81 -8.72 -12.23
CA ASN A 112 2.96 -9.64 -12.15
C ASN A 112 2.76 -10.72 -11.08
N LEU A 113 2.17 -10.38 -9.93
CA LEU A 113 1.85 -11.35 -8.89
C LEU A 113 0.72 -12.29 -9.31
N ALA A 114 -0.32 -11.79 -9.99
CA ALA A 114 -1.43 -12.60 -10.44
C ALA A 114 -0.99 -13.66 -11.48
N GLU A 115 -0.14 -13.28 -12.44
CA GLU A 115 0.43 -14.20 -13.44
C GLU A 115 1.32 -15.29 -12.83
N LEU A 116 2.03 -14.99 -11.73
CA LEU A 116 2.83 -15.98 -11.01
C LEU A 116 1.99 -16.98 -10.20
N ASN A 117 0.71 -16.68 -9.95
CA ASN A 117 -0.20 -17.48 -9.13
C ASN A 117 -1.36 -18.10 -9.95
N SER A 118 -1.37 -17.94 -11.27
CA SER A 118 -2.29 -18.60 -12.22
C SER A 118 -1.73 -19.93 -12.71
#